data_AF-A0A8I0L3G7-F1
#
_entry.id   AF-A0A8I0L3G7-F1
#
_cell.length_a   1.000
_cell.length_b   1.000
_cell.length_c   1.000
_cell.angle_alpha   90.00
_cell.angle_beta   90.00
_cell.angle_gamma   90.00
#
_symmetry.space_group_name_H-M   'P 1'
#
loop_
_entity.id
_entity.type
_entity.pdbx_description
1 polymer ?
#
loop_
_entity_poly.entity_id
_entity_poly.type
_entity_poly.pdbx_seq_one_letter_code
_entity_poly.pdbx_strand_id
1 'polypeptide(L)' 'MNQKQYHSLEELPLMMNMTDVAAALGISRAGAYKLAHSADFPAVQIGKRIVVSREK' A
#
# COMPACT_ATOMS: atom_id res chain seq x y z
N MET A 1 10.27 3.32 14.19
CA MET A 1 9.30 3.64 13.13
C MET A 1 7.99 2.95 13.52
N ASN A 2 6.94 3.70 13.84
CA ASN A 2 5.66 3.11 14.24
C ASN A 2 5.03 2.42 13.04
N GLN A 3 4.96 1.09 13.07
CA GLN A 3 4.21 0.32 12.09
C GLN A 3 2.72 0.49 12.43
N LYS A 4 1.97 1.17 11.56
CA LYS A 4 0.51 1.22 11.71
C LYS A 4 -0.04 -0.19 11.52
N GLN A 5 -0.69 -0.75 12.52
CA GLN A 5 -1.45 -1.98 12.34
C GLN A 5 -2.88 -1.62 11.96
N TYR A 6 -3.38 -2.27 10.92
CA TYR A 6 -4.77 -2.18 10.49
C TYR A 6 -5.43 -3.51 10.85
N HIS A 7 -6.58 -3.46 11.52
CA HIS A 7 -7.30 -4.65 11.95
C HIS A 7 -8.55 -4.93 11.11
N SER A 8 -8.97 -3.94 10.31
CA SER A 8 -10.11 -4.04 9.41
C SER A 8 -9.87 -3.26 8.11
N LEU A 9 -10.60 -3.61 7.05
CA LEU A 9 -10.54 -2.88 5.77
C LEU A 9 -11.10 -1.45 5.90
N GLU A 10 -12.01 -1.23 6.84
CA GLU A 10 -12.65 0.06 7.11
C GLU A 10 -11.67 1.10 7.67
N GLU A 11 -10.65 0.65 8.41
CA GLU A 11 -9.57 1.47 8.95
C GLU A 11 -8.52 1.91 7.91
N LEU A 12 -8.50 1.25 6.74
CA LEU A 12 -7.54 1.58 5.70
C LEU A 12 -7.85 2.97 5.13
N PRO A 13 -6.84 3.84 4.97
CA PRO A 13 -7.05 5.13 4.35
C PRO A 13 -7.49 4.95 2.89
N LEU A 14 -8.30 5.89 2.39
CA LEU A 14 -8.78 5.88 1.00
C LEU A 14 -7.62 5.74 -0.01
N MET A 15 -6.51 6.42 0.28
CA MET A 15 -5.26 6.37 -0.46
C MET A 15 -4.15 5.86 0.45
N MET A 16 -3.54 4.75 0.06
CA MET A 16 -2.45 4.10 0.79
C MET A 16 -1.13 4.39 0.11
N ASN A 17 -0.13 4.82 0.89
CA ASN A 17 1.25 4.82 0.42
C ASN A 17 1.88 3.43 0.65
N MET A 18 3.07 3.18 0.10
CA MET A 18 3.72 1.86 0.21
C MET A 18 4.01 1.39 1.64
N THR A 19 4.09 2.29 2.61
CA THR A 19 4.21 1.93 4.02
C THR A 19 2.87 1.42 4.56
N ASP A 20 1.76 2.06 4.19
CA ASP A 20 0.41 1.61 4.58
C ASP A 20 0.10 0.26 3.91
N VAL A 21 0.43 0.10 2.62
CA VAL A 21 0.28 -1.19 1.89
C VAL A 21 1.10 -2.30 2.54
N ALA A 22 2.36 -2.03 2.89
CA ALA A 22 3.20 -3.00 3.55
C ALA A 22 2.60 -3.46 4.89
N ALA A 23 2.02 -2.53 5.64
CA ALA A 23 1.43 -2.83 6.92
C ALA A 23 0.08 -3.55 6.81
N ALA A 24 -0.76 -3.16 5.84
CA ALA A 24 -2.04 -3.82 5.54
C ALA A 24 -1.86 -5.27 5.08
N LEU A 25 -0.81 -5.55 4.29
CA LEU A 25 -0.50 -6.90 3.80
C LEU A 25 0.41 -7.70 4.75
N GLY A 26 0.93 -7.10 5.81
CA GLY A 26 1.86 -7.76 6.73
C GLY A 26 3.22 -8.14 6.10
N ILE A 27 3.68 -7.38 5.10
CA ILE A 27 4.92 -7.64 4.35
C ILE A 27 5.98 -6.56 4.57
N SER A 28 7.20 -6.82 4.11
CA SER A 28 8.25 -5.78 4.11
C SER A 28 7.91 -4.65 3.13
N ARG A 29 8.41 -3.44 3.41
CA ARG A 29 8.29 -2.29 2.47
C ARG A 29 8.87 -2.62 1.09
N ALA A 30 9.98 -3.37 1.02
CA ALA A 30 10.57 -3.80 -0.23
C ALA A 30 9.64 -4.77 -1.00
N GLY A 31 8.95 -5.67 -0.30
CA GLY A 31 7.91 -6.52 -0.87
C GLY A 31 6.74 -5.72 -1.43
N ALA A 32 6.27 -4.70 -0.70
CA ALA A 32 5.21 -3.82 -1.18
C ALA A 32 5.61 -3.07 -2.46
N TYR A 33 6.85 -2.57 -2.54
CA TYR A 33 7.36 -1.97 -3.77
C TYR A 33 7.44 -2.97 -4.91
N LYS A 34 7.88 -4.21 -4.69
CA LYS A 34 7.89 -5.25 -5.73
C LYS A 34 6.48 -5.54 -6.25
N LEU A 35 5.50 -5.66 -5.36
CA LEU A 35 4.09 -5.82 -5.74
C LEU A 35 3.59 -4.64 -6.56
N ALA A 36 3.91 -3.41 -6.14
CA ALA A 36 3.45 -2.22 -6.83
C ALA A 36 4.03 -2.02 -8.24
N HIS A 37 5.07 -2.76 -8.61
CA HIS A 37 5.59 -2.81 -9.99
C HIS A 37 5.08 -4.02 -10.78
N SER A 38 4.24 -4.88 -10.17
CA SER A 38 3.57 -5.98 -10.87
C SER A 38 2.43 -5.45 -11.72
N ALA A 39 2.23 -6.04 -12.90
CA ALA A 39 1.14 -5.66 -13.82
C ALA A 39 -0.25 -5.92 -13.21
N ASP A 40 -0.37 -6.89 -12.31
CA ASP A 40 -1.64 -7.32 -11.71
C ASP A 40 -2.00 -6.56 -10.42
N PHE A 41 -1.18 -5.59 -10.01
CA PHE A 41 -1.39 -4.86 -8.76
C PHE A 41 -1.92 -3.43 -9.03
N PRO A 42 -2.99 -2.99 -8.34
CA PRO A 42 -3.66 -1.71 -8.62
C PRO A 42 -2.88 -0.52 -8.02
N ALA A 43 -1.66 -0.29 -8.48
CA ALA A 43 -0.82 0.84 -8.08
C ALA A 43 -0.86 1.96 -9.14
N VAL A 44 -0.92 3.20 -8.66
CA VAL A 44 -0.85 4.41 -9.49
C VAL A 44 0.38 5.21 -9.09
N GLN A 45 1.19 5.59 -10.08
CA GLN A 45 2.33 6.48 -9.86
C GLN A 45 1.94 7.93 -10.14
N ILE A 46 2.06 8.78 -9.12
CA ILE A 46 1.84 10.23 -9.20
C ILE A 46 3.17 10.91 -8.92
N GLY A 47 3.82 11.38 -9.99
CA GLY A 47 5.19 11.90 -9.92
C GLY A 47 6.16 10.84 -9.41
N LYS A 48 6.79 11.08 -8.24
CA LYS A 48 7.74 10.15 -7.60
C LYS A 48 7.08 9.21 -6.57
N ARG A 49 5.77 9.31 -6.36
CA ARG A 49 5.06 8.55 -5.32
C ARG A 49 4.20 7.47 -5.96
N ILE A 50 4.18 6.29 -5.35
CA ILE A 50 3.28 5.20 -5.71
C ILE A 50 2.19 5.12 -4.65
N VAL A 51 0.94 5.09 -5.08
CA VAL A 51 -0.24 5.03 -4.22
C VAL A 51 -1.20 3.93 -4.68
N VAL A 52 -1.96 3.38 -3.74
CA VAL A 52 -3.02 2.39 -3.98
C VAL A 52 -4.31 2.96 -3.42
N SER A 53 -5.39 2.88 -4.18
CA SER A 53 -6.71 3.27 -3.70
C SER A 53 -7.40 2.08 -3.05
N ARG A 54 -8.16 2.30 -1.97
CA ARG A 54 -8.95 1.22 -1.35
C ARG A 54 -10.18 0.82 -2.17
N GLU A 55 -10.73 1.74 -2.96
CA GLU A 55 -12.02 1.54 -3.64
C GLU A 55 -11.91 1.08 -5.10
N LYS A 56 -10.69 0.84 -5.58
CA LYS A 56 -10.42 0.36 -6.95
C LYS A 56 -9.43 -0.79 -6.94
#